data_AF-A0A0K2U8S8-F1
#
_entry.id   AF-A0A0K2U8S8-F1
#
_cell.length_a   1.000
_cell.length_b   1.000
_cell.length_c   1.000
_cell.angle_alpha   90.00
_cell.angle_beta   90.00
_cell.angle_gamma   90.00
#
_symmetry.space_group_name_H-M   'P 1'
#
loop_
_entity.id
_entity.type
_entity.pdbx_description
1 polymer ?
#
loop_
_entity_poly.entity_id
_entity_poly.type
_entity_poly.pdbx_seq_one_letter_code
_entity_poly.pdbx_strand_id
1 'polypeptide(L)'
;MSQMFGIISLNLEGKKCRAITKAVKDLNVPKSSICYRIKGYKDTWSVDDRPSSCHPRSMRTLRLIEGTRSKINRKKKYSMRKIAHEE
;
A
#
# COMPACT_ATOMS: atom_id res chain seq x y z
N MET A 1 4.03 -12.98 -18.15
CA MET A 1 4.16 -11.52 -18.02
C MET A 1 2.97 -10.99 -17.21
N SER A 2 3.21 -10.19 -16.18
CA SER A 2 2.13 -9.59 -15.37
C SER A 2 1.22 -8.72 -16.26
N GLN A 3 -0.10 -8.82 -16.09
CA GLN A 3 -1.09 -8.05 -16.87
C GLN A 3 -0.85 -6.52 -16.80
N MET A 4 -0.18 -6.04 -15.76
CA MET A 4 0.22 -4.63 -15.60
C MET A 4 1.22 -4.17 -16.65
N PHE A 5 2.26 -4.96 -16.91
CA PHE A 5 3.31 -4.60 -17.86
C PHE A 5 2.73 -4.38 -19.25
N GLY A 6 1.84 -5.27 -19.71
CA GLY A 6 1.19 -5.14 -21.02
C GLY A 6 0.34 -3.86 -21.16
N ILE A 7 -0.35 -3.44 -20.10
CA ILE A 7 -1.15 -2.20 -20.10
C ILE A 7 -0.24 -0.98 -20.22
N ILE A 8 0.87 -0.95 -19.47
CA ILE A 8 1.79 0.19 -19.45
C ILE A 8 2.59 0.25 -20.76
N SER A 9 3.05 -0.87 -21.30
CA SER A 9 3.72 -0.93 -22.61
C SER A 9 2.85 -0.33 -23.71
N LEU A 10 1.56 -0.69 -23.79
CA LEU A 10 0.64 -0.11 -24.78
C LEU A 10 0.41 1.39 -24.57
N ASN A 11 0.45 1.87 -23.33
CA ASN A 11 0.37 3.31 -23.04
C ASN A 11 1.65 4.05 -23.45
N LEU A 12 2.83 3.43 -23.30
CA LEU A 12 4.12 3.97 -23.75
C LEU A 12 4.23 4.01 -25.29
N GLU A 13 3.57 3.08 -25.99
CA GLU A 13 3.36 3.13 -27.45
C GLU A 13 2.41 4.26 -27.90
N GLY A 14 1.85 5.04 -26.97
CA GLY A 14 0.96 6.16 -27.26
C GLY A 14 -0.50 5.76 -27.48
N LYS A 15 -0.90 4.50 -27.20
CA LYS A 15 -2.29 4.10 -27.36
C LYS A 15 -3.17 4.74 -26.29
N LYS A 16 -4.32 5.26 -26.71
CA LYS A 16 -5.33 5.81 -25.80
C LYS A 16 -5.99 4.70 -24.98
N CYS A 17 -6.46 5.00 -23.77
CA CYS A 17 -7.13 4.03 -22.88
C CYS A 17 -8.24 3.21 -23.55
N ARG A 18 -9.00 3.81 -24.48
CA ARG A 18 -10.05 3.11 -25.23
C ARG A 18 -9.48 1.98 -26.11
N ALA A 19 -8.35 2.22 -26.78
CA ALA A 19 -7.68 1.23 -27.60
C ALA A 19 -7.05 0.13 -26.73
N ILE A 20 -6.45 0.52 -25.60
CA ILE A 20 -5.89 -0.42 -24.62
C ILE A 20 -6.99 -1.34 -24.08
N THR A 21 -8.13 -0.79 -23.63
CA THR A 21 -9.27 -1.57 -23.11
C THR A 21 -9.78 -2.59 -24.13
N LYS A 22 -9.77 -2.24 -25.43
CA LYS A 22 -10.16 -3.16 -26.50
C LYS A 22 -9.11 -4.27 -26.71
N ALA A 23 -7.83 -3.93 -26.62
CA ALA A 23 -6.71 -4.87 -26.81
C ALA A 23 -6.58 -5.89 -25.67
N VAL A 24 -6.92 -5.52 -24.44
CA VAL A 24 -6.91 -6.42 -23.27
C VAL A 24 -8.30 -6.91 -22.86
N LYS A 25 -9.26 -6.95 -23.80
CA LYS A 25 -10.63 -7.41 -23.55
C LYS A 25 -10.66 -8.83 -23.01
N ASP A 26 -9.81 -9.70 -23.54
CA ASP A 26 -9.76 -11.12 -23.18
C ASP A 26 -9.19 -11.36 -21.77
N LEU A 27 -8.49 -10.36 -21.20
CA LEU A 27 -7.98 -10.41 -19.83
C LEU A 27 -9.06 -10.07 -18.79
N ASN A 28 -10.28 -9.71 -19.23
CA ASN A 28 -11.41 -9.33 -18.39
C ASN A 28 -11.08 -8.23 -17.36
N VAL A 29 -10.17 -7.31 -17.72
CA VAL A 29 -9.76 -6.20 -16.86
C VAL A 29 -10.72 -5.03 -17.04
N PRO A 30 -11.32 -4.49 -15.97
CA PRO A 30 -12.24 -3.37 -16.09
C PRO A 30 -11.50 -2.09 -16.52
N LYS A 31 -12.17 -1.27 -17.35
CA LYS A 31 -11.66 0.02 -17.83
C LYS A 31 -11.17 0.93 -16.70
N SER A 32 -11.87 0.93 -15.56
CA SER A 32 -11.49 1.70 -14.38
C SER A 32 -10.12 1.30 -13.85
N SER A 33 -9.81 0.00 -13.79
CA SER A 33 -8.50 -0.51 -13.38
C SER A 33 -7.40 -0.09 -14.36
N ILE A 34 -7.66 -0.18 -15.67
CA ILE A 34 -6.70 0.29 -16.70
C ILE A 34 -6.36 1.76 -16.51
N CYS A 35 -7.38 2.62 -16.38
CA CYS A 35 -7.18 4.05 -16.16
C CYS A 35 -6.43 4.35 -14.85
N TYR A 36 -6.79 3.65 -13.76
CA TYR A 36 -6.13 3.79 -12.46
C TYR A 36 -4.64 3.46 -12.56
N ARG A 37 -4.29 2.36 -13.24
CA ARG A 37 -2.91 1.91 -13.43
C ARG A 37 -2.10 2.88 -14.29
N ILE A 38 -2.66 3.37 -15.39
CA ILE A 38 -1.99 4.38 -16.23
C ILE A 38 -1.73 5.67 -15.45
N LYS A 39 -2.70 6.10 -14.64
CA LYS A 39 -2.52 7.27 -13.77
C LYS A 39 -1.42 7.02 -12.73
N GLY A 40 -1.48 5.89 -12.03
CA GLY A 40 -0.46 5.50 -11.04
C GLY A 40 0.94 5.47 -11.64
N TYR A 41 1.09 4.93 -12.86
CA TYR A 41 2.36 4.95 -13.58
C TYR A 41 2.84 6.37 -13.89
N LYS A 42 1.96 7.28 -14.33
CA LYS A 42 2.33 8.69 -14.57
C LYS A 42 2.76 9.41 -13.30
N ASP A 43 2.14 9.07 -12.17
CA ASP A 43 2.41 9.73 -10.89
C ASP A 43 3.70 9.19 -10.23
N THR A 44 4.01 7.91 -10.39
CA THR A 44 5.08 7.23 -9.63
C THR A 44 6.22 6.69 -10.49
N TRP A 45 6.06 6.66 -11.81
CA TRP A 45 6.95 5.97 -12.76
C TRP A 45 7.21 4.49 -12.43
N SER A 46 6.33 3.88 -11.62
CA SER A 46 6.43 2.50 -11.19
C SER A 46 5.37 1.63 -11.85
N VAL A 47 5.77 0.41 -12.19
CA VAL A 47 4.91 -0.67 -12.68
C VAL A 47 4.51 -1.60 -11.54
N ASP A 48 5.10 -1.44 -10.35
CA ASP A 48 4.80 -2.28 -9.20
C ASP A 48 3.48 -1.86 -8.57
N ASP A 49 2.69 -2.85 -8.15
CA ASP A 49 1.49 -2.60 -7.37
C ASP A 49 1.87 -1.92 -6.04
N ARG A 50 1.02 -0.98 -5.59
CA ARG A 50 1.24 -0.32 -4.31
C ARG A 50 1.29 -1.37 -3.21
N PRO A 51 2.32 -1.38 -2.34
CA PRO A 51 2.35 -2.29 -1.23
C PRO A 51 1.07 -2.10 -0.41
N SER A 52 0.36 -3.19 -0.15
CA SER A 52 -0.79 -3.16 0.74
C SER A 52 -0.32 -2.58 2.08
N SER A 53 -1.09 -1.66 2.65
CA SER A 53 -0.80 -1.15 3.98
C SER A 53 -1.04 -2.27 5.00
N CYS A 54 -0.07 -3.17 5.15
CA CYS A 54 -0.10 -4.25 6.13
C CYS A 54 0.14 -3.73 7.56
N HIS A 55 -0.10 -2.43 7.82
CA HIS A 55 0.09 -1.87 9.14
C HIS A 55 -0.95 -2.50 10.08
N PRO A 56 -0.51 -3.33 11.06
CA PRO A 56 -1.46 -3.95 11.98
C PRO A 56 -2.13 -2.84 12.77
N ARG A 57 -3.47 -2.80 12.80
CA ARG A 57 -4.22 -1.87 13.67
C ARG A 57 -3.90 -2.07 15.17
N SER A 58 -3.30 -3.21 15.51
CA SER A 58 -2.84 -3.57 16.85
C SER A 58 -1.39 -3.18 17.15
N MET A 59 -0.63 -2.66 16.17
CA MET A 59 0.78 -2.33 16.39
C MET A 59 0.88 -1.06 17.22
N ARG A 60 1.53 -1.13 18.39
CA ARG A 60 1.78 0.04 19.22
C ARG A 60 2.54 1.08 18.40
N THR A 61 1.97 2.27 18.29
CA THR A 61 2.63 3.42 17.66
C THR A 61 3.93 3.74 18.40
N LEU A 62 4.90 4.34 17.72
CA LEU A 62 6.18 4.75 18.34
C LEU A 62 5.95 5.58 19.60
N ARG A 63 4.97 6.49 19.56
CA ARG A 63 4.53 7.29 20.71
C ARG A 63 4.07 6.45 21.91
N LEU A 64 3.30 5.38 21.67
CA LEU A 64 2.89 4.44 22.71
C LEU A 64 4.09 3.66 23.27
N ILE A 65 5.03 3.24 22.42
CA ILE A 65 6.23 2.53 22.84
C ILE A 65 7.10 3.43 23.72
N GLU A 66 7.35 4.67 23.29
CA GLU A 66 8.13 5.67 24.00
C GLU A 66 7.49 6.08 25.32
N GLY A 67 6.17 6.29 25.32
CA GLY A 67 5.40 6.56 26.54
C GLY A 67 5.51 5.43 27.55
N THR A 68 5.39 4.17 27.09
CA THR A 68 5.50 3.01 27.97
C THR A 68 6.92 2.85 28.52
N ARG A 69 7.96 2.99 27.68
CA ARG A 69 9.37 2.99 28.10
C ARG A 69 9.66 4.06 29.15
N SER A 70 9.13 5.27 28.94
CA SER A 70 9.29 6.40 29.86
C SER A 70 8.64 6.12 31.22
N LYS A 71 7.44 5.51 31.25
CA LYS A 71 6.76 5.09 32.49
C LYS A 71 7.57 4.04 33.25
N ILE A 72 8.10 3.02 32.56
CA ILE A 72 8.95 1.97 33.16
C ILE A 72 10.23 2.56 33.74
N ASN A 73 10.90 3.44 33.02
CA ASN A 73 12.14 4.06 33.48
C ASN A 73 11.92 4.94 34.72
N ARG A 74 10.79 5.66 34.79
CA ARG A 74 10.42 6.47 35.96
C ARG A 74 10.08 5.63 37.19
N LYS A 75 9.52 4.43 37.02
CA LYS A 75 9.19 3.50 38.11
C LYS A 75 9.61 2.07 37.75
N LYS A 76 10.87 1.71 38.03
CA LYS A 76 11.46 0.38 37.74
C LYS A 76 10.67 -0.83 38.27
N LYS A 77 9.73 -0.66 39.20
CA LYS A 77 8.82 -1.72 39.70
C LYS A 77 7.69 -2.10 38.74
N TYR A 78 7.45 -1.33 37.68
CA TYR A 78 6.41 -1.60 36.69
C TYR A 78 7.00 -2.35 35.49
N SER A 79 6.60 -3.61 35.30
CA SER A 79 6.87 -4.33 34.05
C SER A 79 5.82 -3.98 33.01
N MET A 80 6.14 -4.12 31.71
CA MET A 80 5.21 -3.90 30.59
C MET A 80 3.85 -4.60 30.77
N ARG A 81 3.84 -5.77 31.44
CA ARG A 81 2.62 -6.54 31.73
C ARG A 81 1.71 -5.87 32.76
N LYS A 82 2.27 -5.18 33.76
CA LYS A 82 1.49 -4.50 34.81
C LYS A 82 0.83 -3.22 34.30
N ILE A 83 1.52 -2.47 33.45
CA ILE A 83 1.01 -1.22 32.87
C ILE A 83 -0.15 -1.48 31.89
N ALA A 84 -0.12 -2.62 31.17
CA ALA A 84 -1.16 -2.97 30.21
C ALA A 84 -2.53 -3.32 30.83
N HIS A 85 -2.61 -3.50 32.15
CA HIS A 85 -3.84 -3.82 32.89
C HIS A 85 -4.41 -2.62 33.69
N GLU A 86 -3.74 -1.46 33.68
CA GLU A 86 -4.16 -0.24 34.40
C GLU A 86 -4.96 0.75 33.51
N GLU A 87 -5.29 0.37 32.26
CA GLU A 87 -6.15 1.14 31.34
C GLU A 87 -7.57 0.57 31.28
#